data_AF-A0A7W8F847-F1
#
_entry.id   AF-A0A7W8F847-F1
#
_cell.length_a   1.000
_cell.length_b   1.000
_cell.length_c   1.000
_cell.angle_alpha   90.00
_cell.angle_beta   90.00
_cell.angle_gamma   90.00
#
_symmetry.space_group_name_H-M   'P 1'
#
loop_
_entity.id
_entity.type
_entity.pdbx_description
1 polymer ?
#
loop_
_entity_poly.entity_id
_entity_poly.type
_entity_poly.pdbx_seq_one_letter_code
_entity_poly.pdbx_strand_id
1 'polypeptide(L)'
;MVALSNVRFGKRNEDVRIVQKALIKRGRKIPDGATGHFGAQTRAAYRAEQLAQGFKGPDADGVPGCTSLTTLGRLSGFTVDCKGAVGHAPAPRPGKGRVPSPVPGHKVTFGFFQRGNYAWRPDGVGRHTGQDFAAGSGDPVVAVRGGKIAWSNGKGGAYGQWIGLAADNGHVYTYCHLSERQVRTGQRVTAGQQLGKVGTTGNSTGPHLHFEMSKGSSWAYGNVAKPSW
;
A
#
# COMPACT_ATOMS: atom_id res chain seq x y z
N MET A 1 -19.36 4.84 22.39
CA MET A 1 -18.65 3.76 21.70
C MET A 1 -18.27 4.27 20.32
N VAL A 2 -17.02 4.08 19.89
CA VAL A 2 -16.47 4.61 18.63
C VAL A 2 -16.18 3.44 17.69
N ALA A 3 -16.75 3.43 16.49
CA ALA A 3 -16.46 2.37 15.53
C ALA A 3 -15.18 2.67 14.74
N LEU A 4 -14.21 1.76 14.72
CA LEU A 4 -12.98 1.92 13.94
C LEU A 4 -13.29 2.13 12.44
N SER A 5 -14.37 1.52 11.96
CA SER A 5 -14.87 1.65 10.60
C SER A 5 -15.33 3.06 10.23
N ASN A 6 -15.57 3.94 11.20
CA ASN A 6 -16.01 5.33 11.00
C ASN A 6 -14.86 6.35 11.12
N VAL A 7 -13.74 5.97 11.74
CA VAL A 7 -12.61 6.87 12.00
C VAL A 7 -11.52 6.69 10.93
N ARG A 8 -11.79 7.18 9.71
CA ARG A 8 -10.87 7.05 8.56
C ARG A 8 -10.72 8.37 7.81
N PHE A 9 -9.59 8.55 7.13
CA PHE A 9 -9.34 9.73 6.31
C PHE A 9 -10.48 10.02 5.32
N GLY A 10 -10.93 11.27 5.27
CA GLY A 10 -12.04 11.72 4.43
C GLY A 10 -13.42 11.54 5.04
N LYS A 11 -13.60 10.71 6.09
CA LYS A 11 -14.89 10.57 6.76
C LYS A 11 -15.24 11.81 7.56
N ARG A 12 -16.55 12.12 7.63
CA ARG A 12 -17.12 13.17 8.48
C ARG A 12 -18.26 12.58 9.29
N ASN A 13 -18.10 12.46 10.61
CA ASN A 13 -19.08 11.88 11.52
C ASN A 13 -18.75 12.20 12.99
N GLU A 14 -19.62 11.79 13.91
CA GLU A 14 -19.44 12.01 15.35
C GLU A 14 -18.29 11.18 15.94
N ASP A 15 -18.03 9.98 15.43
CA ASP A 15 -16.92 9.14 15.88
C ASP A 15 -15.56 9.83 15.68
N VAL A 16 -15.37 10.48 14.52
CA VAL A 16 -14.19 11.31 14.24
C VAL A 16 -14.13 12.51 15.19
N ARG A 17 -15.27 13.14 15.50
CA ARG A 17 -15.33 14.27 16.44
C ARG A 17 -14.91 13.86 17.84
N ILE A 18 -15.37 12.72 18.32
CA ILE A 18 -14.97 12.13 19.61
C ILE A 18 -13.46 11.90 19.65
N VAL A 19 -12.89 11.33 18.58
CA VAL A 19 -11.44 11.10 18.49
C VAL A 19 -10.65 12.42 18.45
N GLN A 20 -11.09 13.42 17.70
CA GLN A 20 -10.44 14.74 17.68
C GLN A 20 -10.47 15.40 19.07
N LYS A 21 -11.61 15.36 19.77
CA LYS A 21 -11.71 15.86 21.16
C LYS A 21 -10.72 15.14 22.09
N ALA A 22 -10.61 13.82 21.95
CA ALA A 22 -9.64 13.03 22.71
C ALA A 22 -8.18 13.43 22.42
N LEU A 23 -7.83 13.61 21.15
CA LEU A 23 -6.50 14.07 20.74
C LEU A 23 -6.20 15.47 21.30
N ILE A 24 -7.14 16.40 21.22
CA ILE A 24 -6.99 17.77 21.75
C ILE A 24 -6.80 17.73 23.27
N LYS A 25 -7.61 16.94 24.00
CA LYS A 25 -7.47 16.74 25.45
C LYS A 25 -6.10 16.17 25.84
N ARG A 26 -5.51 15.35 24.96
CA ARG A 26 -4.15 14.82 25.08
C ARG A 26 -3.04 15.81 24.69
N GLY A 27 -3.38 17.06 24.36
CA GLY A 27 -2.44 18.10 23.99
C GLY A 27 -1.99 18.05 22.52
N ARG A 28 -2.71 17.33 21.65
CA ARG A 28 -2.39 17.29 20.22
C ARG A 28 -2.98 18.51 19.51
N LYS A 29 -2.17 19.14 18.66
CA LYS A 29 -2.56 20.31 17.88
C LYS A 29 -3.48 19.92 16.73
N ILE A 30 -4.73 20.37 16.80
CA ILE A 30 -5.70 20.36 15.68
C ILE A 30 -6.23 21.79 15.58
N PRO A 31 -5.64 22.63 14.70
CA PRO A 31 -5.98 24.06 14.60
C PRO A 31 -7.47 24.32 14.39
N ASP A 32 -8.14 23.50 13.57
CA ASP A 32 -9.57 23.68 13.27
C ASP A 32 -10.49 23.11 14.36
N GLY A 33 -9.91 22.55 15.44
CA GLY A 33 -10.64 21.89 16.50
C GLY A 33 -11.34 20.60 16.06
N ALA A 34 -12.34 20.18 16.83
CA ALA A 34 -13.07 18.93 16.60
C ALA A 34 -14.20 19.10 15.57
N THR A 35 -13.83 19.31 14.31
CA THR A 35 -14.76 19.51 13.18
C THR A 35 -15.64 18.29 12.87
N GLY A 36 -15.23 17.09 13.32
CA GLY A 36 -15.81 15.81 12.94
C GLY A 36 -15.34 15.31 11.57
N HIS A 37 -14.46 16.03 10.87
CA HIS A 37 -13.87 15.61 9.59
C HIS A 37 -12.44 15.10 9.76
N PHE A 38 -12.16 13.89 9.29
CA PHE A 38 -10.83 13.30 9.37
C PHE A 38 -9.97 13.80 8.21
N GLY A 39 -9.37 14.97 8.39
CA GLY A 39 -8.48 15.61 7.42
C GLY A 39 -6.99 15.42 7.75
N ALA A 40 -6.14 16.18 7.04
CA ALA A 40 -4.69 16.15 7.23
C ALA A 40 -4.26 16.53 8.66
N GLN A 41 -4.94 17.52 9.28
CA GLN A 41 -4.67 17.94 10.65
C GLN A 41 -4.96 16.83 11.66
N THR A 42 -6.10 16.14 11.52
CA THR A 42 -6.47 15.00 12.39
C THR A 42 -5.48 13.86 12.24
N ARG A 43 -5.05 13.57 11.01
CA ARG A 43 -4.00 12.57 10.74
C ARG A 43 -2.68 12.93 11.44
N ALA A 44 -2.25 14.17 11.34
CA ALA A 44 -1.00 14.63 11.98
C ALA A 44 -1.09 14.55 13.51
N ALA A 45 -2.21 14.97 14.09
CA ALA A 45 -2.46 14.86 15.52
C ALA A 45 -2.50 13.40 16.00
N TYR A 46 -3.11 12.51 15.22
CA TYR A 46 -3.16 11.08 15.53
C TYR A 46 -1.79 10.41 15.40
N ARG A 47 -0.95 10.82 14.43
CA ARG A 47 0.45 10.38 14.32
C ARG A 47 1.24 10.75 15.57
N ALA A 48 1.11 11.99 16.04
CA ALA A 48 1.77 12.42 17.26
C ALA A 48 1.30 11.63 18.49
N GLU A 49 0.03 11.21 18.51
CA GLU A 49 -0.51 10.34 19.54
C GLU A 49 0.05 8.91 19.46
N GLN A 50 0.14 8.31 18.27
CA GLN A 50 0.80 7.02 18.07
C GLN A 50 2.27 7.06 18.53
N LEU A 51 3.01 8.12 18.20
CA LEU A 51 4.39 8.28 18.67
C LEU A 51 4.49 8.27 20.20
N ALA A 52 3.56 8.93 20.89
CA ALA A 52 3.53 8.95 22.35
C ALA A 52 3.05 7.63 22.97
N GLN A 53 2.28 6.83 22.21
CA GLN A 53 1.94 5.46 22.59
C GLN A 53 3.09 4.47 22.33
N GLY A 54 4.25 4.94 21.84
CA GLY A 54 5.45 4.13 21.63
C GLY A 54 5.55 3.52 20.22
N PHE A 55 4.61 3.82 19.31
CA PHE A 55 4.74 3.47 17.90
C PHE A 55 5.90 4.27 17.29
N LYS A 56 6.68 3.69 16.38
CA LYS A 56 7.88 4.33 15.81
C LYS A 56 7.84 4.29 14.29
N GLY A 57 8.43 5.31 13.68
CA GLY A 57 8.61 5.37 12.22
C GLY A 57 7.30 5.21 11.44
N PRO A 58 7.15 4.14 10.64
CA PRO A 58 5.96 3.89 9.82
C PRO A 58 4.73 3.46 10.62
N ASP A 59 4.89 2.89 11.83
CA ASP A 59 3.76 2.45 12.66
C ASP A 59 2.97 3.62 13.29
N ALA A 60 3.51 4.83 13.18
CA ALA A 60 2.85 6.08 13.56
C ALA A 60 2.28 6.83 12.34
N ASP A 61 1.67 6.15 11.39
CA ASP A 61 1.19 6.68 10.10
C ASP A 61 0.03 7.71 10.15
N GLY A 62 -0.49 7.98 11.34
CA GLY A 62 -1.64 8.85 11.59
C GLY A 62 -2.99 8.20 11.27
N VAL A 63 -3.01 6.89 11.01
CA VAL A 63 -4.22 6.13 10.73
C VAL A 63 -4.63 5.35 11.99
N PRO A 64 -5.88 5.51 12.47
CA PRO A 64 -6.37 4.73 13.60
C PRO A 64 -6.39 3.24 13.28
N GLY A 65 -5.74 2.46 14.13
CA GLY A 65 -5.84 1.00 14.17
C GLY A 65 -6.52 0.57 15.47
N CYS A 66 -6.99 -0.68 15.55
CA CYS A 66 -7.69 -1.17 16.74
C CYS A 66 -6.86 -0.96 18.03
N THR A 67 -5.56 -1.28 18.02
CA THR A 67 -4.68 -1.11 19.19
C THR A 67 -4.47 0.36 19.57
N SER A 68 -4.14 1.23 18.61
CA SER A 68 -3.87 2.65 18.90
C SER A 68 -5.12 3.40 19.32
N LEU A 69 -6.27 3.07 18.71
CA LEU A 69 -7.54 3.69 19.00
C LEU A 69 -8.11 3.22 20.33
N THR A 70 -7.98 1.91 20.65
CA THR A 70 -8.38 1.36 21.96
C THR A 70 -7.54 1.95 23.08
N THR A 71 -6.23 2.14 22.85
CA THR A 71 -5.34 2.79 23.82
C THR A 71 -5.76 4.24 24.06
N LEU A 72 -6.04 5.00 22.98
CA LEU A 72 -6.56 6.37 23.09
C LEU A 72 -7.91 6.40 23.82
N GLY A 73 -8.79 5.44 23.53
CA GLY A 73 -10.11 5.28 24.15
C GLY A 73 -10.02 5.07 25.65
N ARG A 74 -9.14 4.17 26.11
CA ARG A 74 -8.89 3.92 27.54
C ARG A 74 -8.43 5.18 28.27
N LEU A 75 -7.57 5.98 27.63
CA LEU A 75 -7.05 7.22 28.22
C LEU A 75 -8.05 8.39 28.19
N SER A 76 -9.06 8.32 27.32
CA SER A 76 -9.99 9.44 27.06
C SER A 76 -11.43 9.16 27.44
N GLY A 77 -11.76 7.95 27.90
CA GLY A 77 -13.09 7.56 28.39
C GLY A 77 -14.06 7.08 27.31
N PHE A 78 -13.57 6.46 26.22
CA PHE A 78 -14.45 5.83 25.22
C PHE A 78 -14.03 4.40 24.88
N THR A 79 -15.00 3.56 24.54
CA THR A 79 -14.79 2.19 24.06
C THR A 79 -14.73 2.16 22.54
N VAL A 80 -13.98 1.20 21.98
CA VAL A 80 -13.80 1.05 20.53
C VAL A 80 -14.43 -0.24 20.05
N ASP A 81 -15.26 -0.15 19.01
CA ASP A 81 -15.70 -1.31 18.25
C ASP A 81 -14.74 -1.56 17.08
N CYS A 82 -14.02 -2.68 17.15
CA CYS A 82 -13.11 -3.13 16.10
C CYS A 82 -13.77 -4.09 15.10
N LYS A 83 -15.07 -4.36 15.20
CA LYS A 83 -15.80 -5.14 14.19
C LYS A 83 -15.78 -4.39 12.85
N GLY A 84 -15.33 -5.06 11.80
CA GLY A 84 -15.06 -4.44 10.49
C GLY A 84 -13.65 -3.84 10.35
N ALA A 85 -12.76 -4.07 11.32
CA ALA A 85 -11.32 -4.02 11.09
C ALA A 85 -10.95 -5.12 10.08
N VAL A 86 -11.06 -4.83 8.78
CA VAL A 86 -10.21 -5.52 7.80
C VAL A 86 -8.79 -5.27 8.27
N GLY A 87 -8.19 -6.29 8.88
CA GLY A 87 -6.92 -6.18 9.56
C GLY A 87 -5.91 -5.54 8.62
N HIS A 88 -5.53 -4.30 8.90
CA HIS A 88 -4.15 -3.93 8.61
C HIS A 88 -3.34 -4.71 9.63
N ALA A 89 -2.87 -5.88 9.20
CA ALA A 89 -1.74 -6.52 9.86
C ALA A 89 -0.70 -5.42 10.11
N PRO A 90 -0.09 -5.37 11.31
CA PRO A 90 0.95 -4.40 11.59
C PRO A 90 1.94 -4.41 10.42
N ALA A 91 2.26 -3.23 9.89
CA ALA A 91 3.22 -3.10 8.81
C ALA A 91 4.44 -3.96 9.18
N PRO A 92 4.88 -4.91 8.33
CA PRO A 92 6.04 -5.71 8.65
C PRO A 92 7.19 -4.78 8.99
N ARG A 93 7.88 -5.04 10.11
CA ARG A 93 9.03 -4.26 10.58
C ARG A 93 10.02 -4.03 9.43
N PRO A 94 10.85 -2.96 9.46
CA PRO A 94 11.95 -2.80 8.51
C PRO A 94 12.99 -3.90 8.74
N GLY A 95 12.76 -5.06 8.16
CA GLY A 95 13.73 -6.12 8.01
C GLY A 95 14.52 -5.88 6.74
N LYS A 96 15.79 -6.26 6.75
CA LYS A 96 16.61 -6.50 5.55
C LYS A 96 16.08 -7.67 4.69
N GLY A 97 14.78 -7.93 4.75
CA GLY A 97 14.11 -9.09 4.18
C GLY A 97 13.56 -8.77 2.80
N ARG A 98 13.62 -9.78 1.95
CA ARG A 98 12.88 -9.84 0.70
C ARG A 98 11.70 -10.80 0.89
N VAL A 99 10.61 -10.60 0.17
CA VAL A 99 9.52 -11.59 0.14
C VAL A 99 9.73 -12.49 -1.07
N PRO A 100 9.58 -13.82 -0.97
CA PRO A 100 9.86 -14.73 -2.10
C PRO A 100 8.91 -14.57 -3.29
N SER A 101 7.74 -13.94 -3.11
CA SER A 101 6.78 -13.68 -4.17
C SER A 101 6.04 -12.35 -3.94
N PRO A 102 5.78 -11.55 -5.00
CA PRO A 102 4.92 -10.37 -4.92
C PRO A 102 3.43 -10.70 -4.74
N VAL A 103 3.03 -11.95 -5.02
CA VAL A 103 1.68 -12.49 -4.74
C VAL A 103 1.84 -13.78 -3.92
N PRO A 104 1.81 -13.71 -2.57
CA PRO A 104 2.06 -14.86 -1.71
C PRO A 104 1.11 -16.03 -2.03
N GLY A 105 1.67 -17.24 -2.20
CA GLY A 105 0.91 -18.45 -2.54
C GLY A 105 0.77 -18.74 -4.04
N HIS A 106 1.17 -17.80 -4.91
CA HIS A 106 1.06 -17.95 -6.37
C HIS A 106 2.43 -18.13 -7.01
N LYS A 107 2.44 -18.83 -8.16
CA LYS A 107 3.64 -19.12 -8.95
C LYS A 107 3.60 -18.34 -10.26
N VAL A 108 4.78 -18.17 -10.85
CA VAL A 108 4.92 -17.60 -12.20
C VAL A 108 4.26 -18.54 -13.20
N THR A 109 3.31 -18.02 -13.98
CA THR A 109 2.62 -18.74 -15.06
C THR A 109 3.11 -18.32 -16.44
N PHE A 110 3.67 -17.11 -16.57
CA PHE A 110 4.31 -16.66 -17.80
C PHE A 110 5.63 -15.94 -17.48
N GLY A 111 6.72 -16.48 -18.02
CA GLY A 111 8.08 -16.09 -17.63
C GLY A 111 8.58 -14.84 -18.33
N PHE A 112 9.62 -14.23 -17.73
CA PHE A 112 10.37 -13.13 -18.35
C PHE A 112 11.00 -13.59 -19.67
N PHE A 113 10.84 -12.74 -20.69
CA PHE A 113 11.36 -12.94 -22.05
C PHE A 113 10.82 -14.16 -22.79
N GLN A 114 9.75 -14.78 -22.26
CA GLN A 114 9.07 -15.87 -22.93
C GLN A 114 8.39 -15.35 -24.20
N ARG A 115 8.52 -16.10 -25.30
CA ARG A 115 7.80 -15.83 -26.55
C ARG A 115 6.37 -16.35 -26.41
N GLY A 116 5.39 -15.60 -26.91
CA GLY A 116 4.00 -16.02 -26.92
C GLY A 116 3.05 -14.94 -27.41
N ASN A 117 1.77 -15.28 -27.52
CA ASN A 117 0.72 -14.39 -28.03
C ASN A 117 0.46 -13.17 -27.12
N TYR A 118 0.92 -13.21 -25.86
CA TYR A 118 0.68 -12.18 -24.84
C TYR A 118 1.89 -11.28 -24.57
N ALA A 119 2.97 -11.42 -25.34
CA ALA A 119 4.13 -10.55 -25.22
C ALA A 119 3.91 -9.19 -25.89
N TRP A 120 4.22 -8.09 -25.19
CA TRP A 120 4.11 -6.71 -25.68
C TRP A 120 5.04 -6.48 -26.90
N ARG A 121 4.55 -5.79 -27.94
CA ARG A 121 5.23 -5.65 -29.25
C ARG A 121 5.40 -4.20 -29.72
N PRO A 122 6.58 -3.60 -29.51
CA PRO A 122 6.99 -2.46 -30.32
C PRO A 122 8.47 -2.43 -30.66
N ASP A 123 9.24 -3.44 -30.26
CA ASP A 123 10.62 -3.66 -30.70
C ASP A 123 10.75 -4.77 -31.77
N GLY A 124 9.63 -5.36 -32.19
CA GLY A 124 9.60 -6.39 -33.23
C GLY A 124 9.98 -7.80 -32.76
N VAL A 125 10.21 -8.06 -31.46
CA VAL A 125 10.69 -9.38 -31.00
C VAL A 125 9.65 -10.21 -30.23
N GLY A 126 8.54 -9.60 -29.78
CA GLY A 126 7.42 -10.31 -29.14
C GLY A 126 7.83 -11.07 -27.88
N ARG A 127 8.43 -10.34 -26.92
CA ARG A 127 8.92 -10.91 -25.65
C ARG A 127 8.25 -10.27 -24.44
N HIS A 128 7.98 -11.10 -23.43
CA HIS A 128 7.35 -10.68 -22.20
C HIS A 128 8.34 -9.88 -21.30
N THR A 129 7.99 -8.65 -20.93
CA THR A 129 8.88 -7.72 -20.22
C THR A 129 8.97 -7.96 -18.71
N GLY A 130 8.13 -8.84 -18.17
CA GLY A 130 8.02 -9.14 -16.75
C GLY A 130 7.77 -10.62 -16.47
N GLN A 131 7.24 -10.92 -15.30
CA GLN A 131 6.72 -12.22 -14.93
C GLN A 131 5.25 -12.08 -14.56
N ASP A 132 4.43 -13.00 -15.04
CA ASP A 132 3.01 -13.02 -14.71
C ASP A 132 2.75 -14.08 -13.65
N PHE A 133 2.00 -13.68 -12.63
CA PHE A 133 1.51 -14.54 -11.57
C PHE A 133 -0.01 -14.65 -11.72
N ALA A 134 -0.51 -15.78 -12.22
CA ALA A 134 -1.94 -16.05 -12.23
C ALA A 134 -2.47 -16.10 -10.80
N ALA A 135 -3.43 -15.24 -10.50
CA ALA A 135 -4.01 -15.05 -9.18
C ALA A 135 -5.43 -14.52 -9.32
N GLY A 136 -6.28 -14.79 -8.34
CA GLY A 136 -7.66 -14.32 -8.33
C GLY A 136 -7.74 -12.81 -8.19
N SER A 137 -8.74 -12.20 -8.82
CA SER A 137 -9.05 -10.78 -8.59
C SER A 137 -9.30 -10.54 -7.10
N GLY A 138 -8.58 -9.58 -6.52
CA GLY A 138 -8.67 -9.27 -5.09
C GLY A 138 -7.53 -9.86 -4.25
N ASP A 139 -6.76 -10.82 -4.78
CA ASP A 139 -5.62 -11.40 -4.07
C ASP A 139 -4.59 -10.33 -3.70
N PRO A 140 -3.94 -10.45 -2.52
CA PRO A 140 -3.03 -9.42 -2.02
C PRO A 140 -1.75 -9.34 -2.86
N VAL A 141 -1.41 -8.12 -3.30
CA VAL A 141 -0.11 -7.81 -3.91
C VAL A 141 0.75 -7.11 -2.88
N VAL A 142 1.95 -7.64 -2.61
CA VAL A 142 2.86 -7.16 -1.56
C VAL A 142 4.18 -6.66 -2.11
N ALA A 143 4.82 -5.75 -1.39
CA ALA A 143 6.13 -5.23 -1.73
C ALA A 143 7.19 -6.34 -1.60
N VAL A 144 7.91 -6.66 -2.67
CA VAL A 144 8.99 -7.66 -2.61
C VAL A 144 10.16 -7.20 -1.72
N ARG A 145 10.32 -5.88 -1.55
CA ARG A 145 11.38 -5.23 -0.77
C ARG A 145 10.89 -3.93 -0.12
N GLY A 146 11.66 -3.43 0.85
CA GLY A 146 11.49 -2.07 1.36
C GLY A 146 11.95 -1.00 0.35
N GLY A 147 11.30 0.15 0.36
CA GLY A 147 11.61 1.24 -0.54
C GLY A 147 10.62 2.39 -0.49
N LYS A 148 10.69 3.27 -1.50
CA LYS A 148 9.78 4.40 -1.68
C LYS A 148 8.95 4.19 -2.94
N ILE A 149 7.65 4.41 -2.84
CA ILE A 149 6.75 4.38 -3.99
C ILE A 149 7.08 5.56 -4.91
N ALA A 150 7.62 5.25 -6.08
CA ALA A 150 8.00 6.24 -7.08
C ALA A 150 6.77 6.71 -7.89
N TRP A 151 5.79 5.82 -8.10
CA TRP A 151 4.47 6.18 -8.64
C TRP A 151 3.40 5.18 -8.20
N SER A 152 2.17 5.69 -8.11
CA SER A 152 0.95 4.89 -8.00
C SER A 152 -0.09 5.57 -8.89
N ASN A 153 -0.41 4.98 -10.04
CA ASN A 153 -1.29 5.59 -11.04
C ASN A 153 -2.35 4.60 -11.52
N GLY A 154 -3.58 5.10 -11.73
CA GLY A 154 -4.72 4.32 -12.22
C GLY A 154 -4.88 4.32 -13.73
N LYS A 155 -4.08 5.13 -14.45
CA LYS A 155 -4.13 5.29 -15.90
C LYS A 155 -2.76 5.00 -16.54
N GLY A 156 -2.31 3.75 -16.45
CA GLY A 156 -1.02 3.28 -16.98
C GLY A 156 -1.05 2.74 -18.40
N GLY A 157 -2.12 2.97 -19.16
CA GLY A 157 -2.29 2.39 -20.51
C GLY A 157 -2.33 0.87 -20.45
N ALA A 158 -1.42 0.20 -21.17
CA ALA A 158 -1.32 -1.26 -21.20
C ALA A 158 -1.11 -1.87 -19.80
N TYR A 159 -0.41 -1.18 -18.88
CA TYR A 159 -0.20 -1.65 -17.52
C TYR A 159 -1.43 -1.51 -16.61
N GLY A 160 -2.48 -0.82 -17.05
CA GLY A 160 -3.69 -0.61 -16.25
C GLY A 160 -3.43 0.24 -15.01
N GLN A 161 -3.96 -0.18 -13.86
CA GLN A 161 -3.56 0.38 -12.58
C GLN A 161 -2.25 -0.25 -12.13
N TRP A 162 -1.30 0.60 -11.75
CA TRP A 162 0.06 0.15 -11.50
C TRP A 162 0.76 0.95 -10.40
N ILE A 163 1.78 0.31 -9.82
CA ILE A 163 2.63 0.84 -8.76
C ILE A 163 4.08 0.60 -9.14
N GLY A 164 4.93 1.60 -8.89
CA GLY A 164 6.38 1.46 -8.96
C GLY A 164 7.01 1.69 -7.61
N LEU A 165 7.83 0.74 -7.19
CA LEU A 165 8.59 0.77 -5.96
C LEU A 165 10.06 0.99 -6.29
N ALA A 166 10.59 2.17 -6.00
CA ALA A 166 12.03 2.40 -5.93
C ALA A 166 12.54 1.77 -4.63
N ALA A 167 13.08 0.56 -4.75
CA ALA A 167 13.53 -0.23 -3.63
C ALA A 167 14.90 0.22 -3.11
N ASP A 168 15.16 -0.07 -1.84
CA ASP A 168 16.38 0.33 -1.14
C ASP A 168 17.65 -0.36 -1.70
N ASN A 169 17.52 -1.35 -2.58
CA ASN A 169 18.62 -2.00 -3.31
C ASN A 169 18.98 -1.32 -4.64
N GLY A 170 18.39 -0.16 -4.96
CA GLY A 170 18.69 0.58 -6.20
C GLY A 170 18.01 0.00 -7.45
N HIS A 171 16.95 -0.77 -7.27
CA HIS A 171 16.11 -1.29 -8.36
C HIS A 171 14.70 -0.72 -8.25
N VAL A 172 14.00 -0.71 -9.38
CA VAL A 172 12.56 -0.43 -9.42
C VAL A 172 11.82 -1.73 -9.64
N TYR A 173 10.79 -1.97 -8.83
CA TYR A 173 9.84 -3.07 -9.03
C TYR A 173 8.48 -2.50 -9.44
N THR A 174 7.93 -3.01 -10.53
CA THR A 174 6.68 -2.54 -11.11
C THR A 174 5.59 -3.60 -10.95
N TYR A 175 4.41 -3.19 -10.47
CA TYR A 175 3.26 -4.04 -10.20
C TYR A 175 2.09 -3.54 -11.03
N CYS A 176 1.55 -4.36 -11.93
CA CYS A 176 0.59 -3.93 -12.96
C CYS A 176 -0.74 -4.70 -12.88
N HIS A 177 -1.70 -4.29 -13.72
CA HIS A 177 -3.04 -4.86 -13.85
C HIS A 177 -3.89 -4.85 -12.56
N LEU A 178 -3.53 -4.00 -11.59
CA LEU A 178 -4.16 -4.00 -10.27
C LEU A 178 -5.65 -3.64 -10.36
N SER A 179 -6.45 -4.20 -9.47
CA SER A 179 -7.85 -3.78 -9.27
C SER A 179 -7.94 -2.61 -8.29
N GLU A 180 -7.03 -2.57 -7.31
CA GLU A 180 -6.96 -1.56 -6.26
C GLU A 180 -5.50 -1.24 -5.93
N ARG A 181 -5.20 0.05 -5.73
CA ARG A 181 -3.91 0.54 -5.23
C ARG A 181 -4.11 1.11 -3.83
N GLN A 182 -3.34 0.63 -2.86
CA GLN A 182 -3.46 0.98 -1.45
C GLN A 182 -2.32 1.88 -0.96
N VAL A 183 -1.41 2.25 -1.86
CA VAL A 183 -0.29 3.14 -1.58
C VAL A 183 -0.28 4.34 -2.52
N ARG A 184 0.40 5.42 -2.09
CA ARG A 184 0.52 6.67 -2.84
C ARG A 184 1.98 6.97 -3.19
N THR A 185 2.18 7.72 -4.27
CA THR A 185 3.51 8.26 -4.62
C THR A 185 4.15 8.96 -3.44
N GLY A 186 5.44 8.70 -3.20
CA GLY A 186 6.23 9.23 -2.10
C GLY A 186 6.17 8.41 -0.81
N GLN A 187 5.23 7.47 -0.66
CA GLN A 187 5.08 6.62 0.52
C GLN A 187 6.27 5.67 0.66
N ARG A 188 6.80 5.51 1.88
CA ARG A 188 7.77 4.45 2.20
C ARG A 188 7.03 3.17 2.56
N VAL A 189 7.54 2.04 2.09
CA VAL A 189 6.98 0.71 2.36
C VAL A 189 8.07 -0.25 2.82
N THR A 190 7.68 -1.29 3.55
CA THR A 190 8.55 -2.39 3.95
C THR A 190 8.26 -3.63 3.13
N ALA A 191 9.21 -4.58 3.09
CA ALA A 191 9.00 -5.85 2.41
C ALA A 191 7.81 -6.59 3.05
N GLY A 192 6.91 -7.12 2.22
CA GLY A 192 5.68 -7.81 2.63
C GLY A 192 4.52 -6.88 2.91
N GLN A 193 4.72 -5.56 2.90
CA GLN A 193 3.62 -4.63 3.01
C GLN A 193 2.71 -4.74 1.78
N GLN A 194 1.40 -4.83 2.02
CA GLN A 194 0.43 -4.82 0.94
C GLN A 194 0.45 -3.48 0.19
N LEU A 195 0.56 -3.56 -1.12
CA LEU A 195 0.59 -2.43 -2.05
C LEU A 195 -0.75 -2.23 -2.75
N GLY A 196 -1.49 -3.32 -2.96
CA GLY A 196 -2.74 -3.32 -3.70
C GLY A 196 -3.35 -4.72 -3.79
N LYS A 197 -4.19 -4.90 -4.81
CA LYS A 197 -4.87 -6.16 -5.10
C LYS A 197 -4.74 -6.52 -6.57
N VAL A 198 -4.62 -7.82 -6.84
CA VAL A 198 -4.66 -8.38 -8.19
C VAL A 198 -5.95 -7.97 -8.89
N GLY A 199 -5.86 -7.71 -10.18
CA GLY A 199 -7.00 -7.38 -11.03
C GLY A 199 -6.76 -7.80 -12.47
N THR A 200 -7.46 -7.13 -13.38
CA THR A 200 -7.39 -7.36 -14.83
C THR A 200 -7.47 -6.05 -15.61
N THR A 201 -6.92 -4.96 -15.05
CA THR A 201 -6.99 -3.64 -15.70
C THR A 201 -5.92 -3.46 -16.76
N GLY A 202 -6.16 -2.63 -17.76
CA GLY A 202 -5.22 -2.44 -18.88
C GLY A 202 -5.30 -3.56 -19.91
N ASN A 203 -4.17 -3.92 -20.51
CA ASN A 203 -4.10 -5.01 -21.47
C ASN A 203 -3.85 -6.34 -20.75
N SER A 204 -4.94 -7.01 -20.38
CA SER A 204 -4.90 -8.29 -19.65
C SER A 204 -5.98 -9.23 -20.19
N THR A 205 -5.67 -10.52 -20.29
CA THR A 205 -6.61 -11.57 -20.73
C THR A 205 -7.35 -12.24 -19.58
N GLY A 206 -7.00 -11.94 -18.34
CA GLY A 206 -7.62 -12.47 -17.14
C GLY A 206 -6.89 -12.04 -15.87
N PRO A 207 -7.43 -12.34 -14.67
CA PRO A 207 -6.82 -11.93 -13.41
C PRO A 207 -5.39 -12.46 -13.24
N HIS A 208 -4.43 -11.55 -13.13
CA HIS A 208 -3.02 -11.84 -12.83
C HIS A 208 -2.28 -10.58 -12.35
N LEU A 209 -1.12 -10.78 -11.72
CA LEU A 209 -0.14 -9.72 -11.54
C LEU A 209 0.92 -9.82 -12.63
N HIS A 210 1.09 -8.76 -13.42
CA HIS A 210 2.30 -8.57 -14.22
C HIS A 210 3.35 -7.81 -13.40
N PHE A 211 4.53 -8.40 -13.27
CA PHE A 211 5.60 -7.95 -12.39
C PHE A 211 6.91 -7.73 -13.14
N GLU A 212 7.42 -6.51 -13.11
CA GLU A 212 8.70 -6.16 -13.75
C GLU A 212 9.74 -5.69 -12.75
N MET A 213 11.00 -5.77 -13.17
CA MET A 213 12.14 -5.19 -12.49
C MET A 213 12.95 -4.35 -13.47
N SER A 214 13.34 -3.15 -13.07
CA SER A 214 14.29 -2.31 -13.80
C SER A 214 15.54 -2.06 -12.96
N LYS A 215 16.71 -2.08 -13.61
CA LYS A 215 17.98 -1.70 -12.97
C LYS A 215 18.10 -0.17 -12.91
N GLY A 216 18.47 0.37 -11.75
CA GLY A 216 18.59 1.81 -11.52
C GLY A 216 17.40 2.39 -10.76
N SER A 217 17.56 3.60 -10.21
CA SER A 217 16.57 4.31 -9.39
C SER A 217 15.54 5.12 -10.19
N SER A 218 15.65 5.13 -11.53
CA SER A 218 14.69 5.73 -12.45
C SER A 218 14.10 4.66 -13.36
N TRP A 219 12.77 4.62 -13.44
CA TRP A 219 12.10 3.75 -14.40
C TRP A 219 12.20 4.36 -15.79
N ALA A 220 12.60 3.52 -16.74
CA ALA A 220 12.61 3.83 -18.15
C ALA A 220 11.90 2.69 -18.89
N TYR A 221 11.00 3.08 -19.78
CA TYR A 221 10.28 2.15 -20.63
C TYR A 221 11.26 1.23 -21.38
N GLY A 222 11.11 -0.09 -21.32
CA GLY A 222 11.97 -1.06 -22.01
C GLY A 222 13.29 -1.39 -21.29
N ASN A 223 13.63 -0.74 -20.18
CA ASN A 223 14.79 -1.09 -19.36
C ASN A 223 14.40 -2.11 -18.29
N VAL A 224 14.06 -3.32 -18.72
CA VAL A 224 13.63 -4.42 -17.86
C VAL A 224 14.71 -5.50 -17.72
N ALA A 225 14.83 -6.06 -16.53
CA ALA A 225 15.71 -7.18 -16.22
C ALA A 225 14.90 -8.35 -15.70
N LYS A 226 15.43 -9.57 -15.84
CA LYS A 226 14.83 -10.75 -15.22
C LYS A 226 14.60 -10.45 -13.73
N PRO A 227 13.34 -10.49 -13.27
CA PRO A 227 13.03 -10.08 -11.91
C PRO A 227 13.86 -10.88 -10.87
N SER A 228 14.62 -10.14 -10.05
CA SER A 228 15.39 -10.64 -8.92
C SER A 228 15.31 -9.66 -7.75
N TRP A 229 15.24 -10.19 -6.54
CA TRP A 229 15.08 -9.41 -5.31
C TRP A 229 15.61 -10.20 -4.12
#